data_AF-A0A644V5I4-F1
#
_entry.id   AF-A0A644V5I4-F1
#
_cell.length_a   1.000
_cell.length_b   1.000
_cell.length_c   1.000
_cell.angle_alpha   90.00
_cell.angle_beta   90.00
_cell.angle_gamma   90.00
#
_symmetry.space_group_name_H-M   'P 1'
#
loop_
_entity.id
_entity.type
_entity.pdbx_description
1 polymer ?
#
loop_
_entity_poly.entity_id
_entity_poly.type
_entity_poly.pdbx_seq_one_letter_code
_entity_poly.pdbx_strand_id
1 'polypeptide(L)' 'MMIIVHRGIDQIGVCITGVVNDNARILIDLEQNLPNGEGIVDDDLVNGKVVGKILQVIDATFNTNYAVII' A
#
# COMPACT_ATOMS: atom_id res chain seq x y z
N MET A 1 -16.52 6.04 -9.79
CA MET A 1 -15.82 5.30 -8.72
C MET A 1 -15.01 4.18 -9.37
N MET A 2 -13.76 4.03 -8.98
CA MET A 2 -12.81 3.05 -9.51
C MET A 2 -12.08 2.39 -8.34
N ILE A 3 -11.95 1.06 -8.38
CA ILE A 3 -11.18 0.27 -7.44
C ILE A 3 -9.95 -0.22 -8.17
N ILE A 4 -8.77 0.01 -7.59
CA ILE A 4 -7.49 -0.41 -8.15
C ILE A 4 -6.82 -1.31 -7.13
N VAL A 5 -6.52 -2.55 -7.49
CA VAL A 5 -5.68 -3.41 -6.65
C VAL A 5 -4.26 -3.33 -7.17
N HIS A 6 -3.38 -2.69 -6.40
CA HIS A 6 -1.96 -2.55 -6.73
C HIS A 6 -1.18 -3.81 -6.39
N ARG A 7 -1.57 -4.49 -5.30
CA ARG A 7 -0.99 -5.77 -4.85
C ARG A 7 -2.00 -6.48 -3.94
N GLY A 8 -1.97 -7.83 -3.95
CA GLY A 8 -2.84 -8.67 -3.10
C GLY A 8 -3.82 -9.59 -3.86
N ILE A 9 -3.86 -9.53 -5.20
CA ILE A 9 -4.56 -10.52 -6.03
C ILE A 9 -3.61 -11.66 -6.39
N ASP A 10 -4.12 -12.90 -6.39
CA ASP A 10 -3.39 -14.12 -6.73
C ASP A 10 -2.13 -14.37 -5.88
N GLN A 11 -2.06 -13.75 -4.70
CA GLN A 11 -0.98 -13.92 -3.72
C GLN A 11 -1.50 -13.80 -2.29
N ILE A 12 -0.67 -14.14 -1.31
CA ILE A 12 -0.98 -14.00 0.12
C ILE A 12 -0.26 -12.78 0.68
N GLY A 13 -1.04 -11.88 1.29
CA GLY A 13 -0.54 -10.72 2.02
C GLY A 13 0.01 -9.61 1.13
N VAL A 14 0.56 -8.59 1.80
CA VAL A 14 1.17 -7.41 1.21
C VAL A 14 0.15 -6.61 0.39
N CYS A 15 -1.01 -6.39 0.99
CA CYS A 15 -2.17 -5.79 0.32
C CYS A 15 -2.01 -4.28 0.14
N ILE A 16 -2.36 -3.79 -1.06
CA ILE A 16 -2.40 -2.36 -1.38
C ILE A 16 -3.57 -2.11 -2.35
N THR A 17 -4.61 -1.43 -1.88
CA THR A 17 -5.82 -1.17 -2.67
C THR A 17 -6.18 0.32 -2.68
N GLY A 18 -6.41 0.88 -3.87
CA GLY A 18 -6.91 2.24 -4.05
C GLY A 18 -8.41 2.26 -4.31
N VAL A 19 -9.12 3.23 -3.73
CA VAL A 19 -10.50 3.57 -4.08
C VAL A 19 -10.56 5.04 -4.45
N VAL A 20 -10.97 5.30 -5.69
CA VAL A 20 -10.91 6.65 -6.29
C VAL A 20 -12.25 7.05 -6.89
N ASN A 21 -12.65 8.28 -6.65
CA ASN A 21 -13.71 8.97 -7.39
C ASN A 21 -13.31 10.44 -7.61
N ASP A 22 -14.25 11.25 -8.12
CA ASP A 22 -13.98 12.66 -8.45
C ASP A 22 -13.73 13.54 -7.21
N ASN A 23 -14.10 13.07 -6.01
CA ASN A 23 -14.05 13.82 -4.76
C ASN A 23 -12.97 13.33 -3.79
N ALA A 24 -12.56 12.07 -3.90
CA ALA A 24 -11.67 11.44 -2.93
C ALA A 24 -10.81 10.33 -3.54
N ARG A 25 -9.62 10.18 -2.98
CA ARG A 25 -8.63 9.14 -3.24
C ARG A 25 -8.20 8.57 -1.90
N ILE A 26 -8.66 7.36 -1.60
CA ILE A 26 -8.25 6.66 -0.39
C ILE A 26 -7.41 5.44 -0.74
N LEU A 27 -6.52 5.09 0.17
CA LEU A 27 -5.80 3.83 0.15
C LEU A 27 -6.31 2.94 1.28
N ILE A 28 -6.50 1.66 0.99
CA ILE A 28 -6.82 0.62 1.96
C ILE A 28 -5.63 -0.34 1.95
N ASP A 29 -4.98 -0.43 3.10
CA ASP A 29 -3.72 -1.12 3.36
C ASP A 29 -2.54 -0.56 2.52
N LEU A 30 -1.35 -0.58 3.12
CA LEU A 30 -0.07 -0.18 2.50
C LEU A 30 1.04 -1.07 3.05
N GLU A 31 0.85 -2.38 2.91
CA GLU A 31 1.74 -3.36 3.52
C GLU A 31 3.04 -3.53 2.72
N GLN A 32 4.16 -3.70 3.42
CA GLN A 32 5.48 -3.97 2.84
C GLN A 32 5.74 -5.46 2.67
N ASN A 33 6.56 -5.85 1.69
CA ASN A 33 7.09 -7.21 1.58
C ASN A 33 7.81 -7.65 2.87
N LEU A 34 7.78 -8.96 3.13
CA LEU A 34 8.62 -9.55 4.18
C LEU A 34 10.11 -9.39 3.83
N PRO A 35 10.98 -9.21 4.85
CA PRO A 35 12.41 -9.23 4.61
C PRO A 35 12.87 -10.61 4.14
N ASN A 36 13.95 -10.63 3.36
CA ASN A 36 14.66 -11.86 3.02
C ASN A 36 15.41 -12.45 4.24
N GLY A 37 16.12 -13.55 4.03
CA GLY A 37 16.88 -14.23 5.10
C GLY A 37 17.98 -13.37 5.77
N GLU A 38 18.38 -12.27 5.14
CA GLU A 38 19.38 -11.31 5.66
C GLU A 38 18.73 -10.07 6.30
N GLY A 39 17.39 -10.05 6.42
CA GLY A 39 16.66 -8.91 6.98
C GLY A 39 16.44 -7.75 5.98
N ILE A 40 16.81 -7.90 4.72
CA ILE A 40 16.66 -6.85 3.70
C ILE A 40 15.25 -6.93 3.12
N VAL A 41 14.53 -5.82 3.14
CA VAL A 41 13.22 -5.69 2.50
C VAL A 41 13.39 -5.10 1.10
N ASP A 42 13.03 -5.88 0.08
CA ASP A 42 13.00 -5.46 -1.31
C ASP A 42 11.55 -5.17 -1.73
N ASP A 43 11.19 -3.89 -1.79
CA ASP A 43 9.85 -3.46 -2.14
C ASP A 43 9.82 -2.13 -2.93
N ASP A 44 9.57 -2.24 -4.22
CA ASP A 44 9.46 -1.09 -5.12
C ASP A 44 8.18 -0.27 -4.91
N LEU A 45 7.13 -0.86 -4.32
CA LEU A 45 5.86 -0.17 -4.07
C LEU A 45 5.84 0.52 -2.71
N VAL A 46 6.55 -0.05 -1.73
CA VAL A 46 6.48 0.36 -0.33
C VAL A 46 7.90 0.65 0.17
N ASN A 47 8.39 1.83 -0.23
CA ASN A 47 9.62 2.45 0.26
C ASN A 47 9.40 3.95 0.51
N GLY A 48 10.21 4.56 1.36
CA GLY A 48 9.98 5.95 1.83
C GLY A 48 9.82 7.00 0.72
N LYS A 49 10.51 6.82 -0.42
CA LYS A 49 10.38 7.74 -1.56
C LYS A 49 9.05 7.58 -2.29
N VAL A 50 8.61 6.34 -2.52
CA VAL A 50 7.34 6.04 -3.20
C VAL A 50 6.17 6.37 -2.30
N VAL A 51 6.21 5.93 -1.04
CA VAL A 51 5.18 6.25 -0.03
C VAL A 51 5.04 7.76 0.12
N GLY A 52 6.14 8.50 0.25
CA GLY A 52 6.08 9.96 0.35
C GLY A 52 5.39 10.65 -0.84
N LYS A 53 5.49 10.09 -2.06
CA LYS A 53 4.78 10.61 -3.23
C LYS A 53 3.30 10.21 -3.24
N ILE A 54 2.98 8.99 -2.84
CA ILE A 54 1.60 8.51 -2.77
C ILE A 54 0.83 9.33 -1.72
N LEU A 55 1.42 9.52 -0.54
CA LEU A 55 0.81 10.28 0.56
C LEU A 55 0.52 11.75 0.22
N GLN A 56 1.17 12.32 -0.80
CA GLN A 56 0.89 13.69 -1.27
C GLN A 56 -0.40 13.82 -2.08
N VAL A 57 -0.92 12.71 -2.62
CA VAL A 57 -2.04 12.73 -3.58
C VAL A 57 -3.24 11.88 -3.14
N ILE A 58 -3.16 11.27 -1.96
CA ILE A 58 -4.27 10.56 -1.32
C ILE A 58 -4.81 11.41 -0.17
N ASP A 59 -6.11 11.33 0.07
CA ASP A 59 -6.78 12.07 1.13
C ASP A 59 -6.71 11.34 2.47
N ALA A 60 -6.69 10.00 2.45
CA ALA A 60 -6.61 9.18 3.64
C ALA A 60 -6.08 7.75 3.35
N THR A 61 -5.49 7.15 4.38
CA THR A 61 -5.16 5.72 4.45
C THR A 61 -5.99 5.03 5.52
N PHE A 62 -6.60 3.90 5.19
CA PHE A 62 -7.25 3.01 6.15
C PHE A 62 -6.45 1.71 6.21
N ASN A 63 -6.16 1.24 7.41
CA ASN A 63 -5.56 -0.07 7.60
C ASN A 63 -6.60 -0.99 8.21
N THR A 64 -6.80 -2.14 7.59
CA THR A 64 -7.82 -3.11 8.01
C THR A 64 -7.42 -3.83 9.30
N ASN A 65 -6.12 -3.90 9.59
CA ASN A 65 -5.55 -4.50 10.79
C ASN A 65 -4.19 -3.83 11.13
N TYR A 66 -3.46 -4.37 12.12
CA TYR A 66 -2.16 -3.88 12.58
C TYR A 66 -0.96 -4.42 11.77
N ALA A 67 -1.15 -4.89 10.53
CA ALA A 67 -0.05 -5.30 9.68
C ALA A 67 0.97 -4.16 9.55
N VAL A 68 2.24 -4.53 9.45
CA VAL A 68 3.37 -3.60 9.46
C VAL A 68 3.18 -2.55 8.37
N ILE A 69 2.90 -1.33 8.79
CA ILE A 69 2.95 -0.11 7.99
C ILE A 69 4.31 0.52 8.27
N ILE A 70 5.01 0.98 7.23
CA ILE A 70 6.27 1.73 7.39
C ILE A 70 6.01 3.01 8.18
#